data_AF-A0A7Y2WZH3-F1
#
_entry.id   AF-A0A7Y2WZH3-F1
#
_cell.length_a   1.000
_cell.length_b   1.000
_cell.length_c   1.000
_cell.angle_alpha   90.00
_cell.angle_beta   90.00
_cell.angle_gamma   90.00
#
_symmetry.space_group_name_H-M   'P 1'
#
loop_
_entity.id
_entity.type
_entity.pdbx_description
1 polymer ?
#
loop_
_entity_poly.entity_id
_entity_poly.type
_entity_poly.pdbx_seq_one_letter_code
_entity_poly.pdbx_strand_id
1 'polypeptide(L)'
;MHHRILRLIAPLLIIATLLAWLAPNRAAGQSATAATFHTYLPLVSGGSGASAAQPAVNDDFTDVTWARTPYTNLAVGQVNGRTVARIRRYAQPTSYYDVTTDSWLPINTTLVADNGSYRNAAGSFRARFSAGGGAPLLSLGRDGEPSLAVTIPGASVPAPIVGTAVITYPAALGAASLVYRSETWGIKEEIVISAAGAPASYDLHISALGLTADRQSDGGYLLRNASGMALWRVPAPVGSD
;
A
#
# COMPACT_ATOMS: atom_id res chain seq x y z
N MET A 1 -28.66 -18.03 6.53
CA MET A 1 -27.61 -17.69 5.55
C MET A 1 -28.02 -16.38 4.88
N HIS A 2 -27.43 -15.26 5.28
CA HIS A 2 -27.74 -13.95 4.71
C HIS A 2 -26.57 -13.49 3.85
N HIS A 3 -26.74 -13.54 2.53
CA HIS A 3 -25.85 -12.90 1.58
C HIS A 3 -26.20 -11.41 1.55
N ARG A 4 -25.26 -10.55 1.97
CA ARG A 4 -25.41 -9.08 1.89
C ARG A 4 -24.78 -8.61 0.57
N ILE A 5 -25.57 -7.91 -0.23
CA ILE A 5 -25.20 -7.30 -1.51
C ILE A 5 -24.71 -5.89 -1.22
N LEU A 6 -23.57 -5.47 -1.80
CA LEU A 6 -22.94 -4.16 -1.55
C LEU A 6 -22.97 -3.31 -2.82
N ARG A 7 -23.38 -2.04 -2.70
CA ARG A 7 -23.49 -1.08 -3.82
C ARG A 7 -22.43 0.03 -3.73
N LEU A 8 -21.85 0.48 -4.85
CA LEU A 8 -20.76 1.49 -4.89
C LEU A 8 -21.17 2.76 -5.68
N ILE A 9 -20.71 3.95 -5.24
CA ILE A 9 -21.07 5.25 -5.84
C ILE A 9 -19.84 6.11 -6.26
N ALA A 10 -18.60 5.74 -5.94
CA ALA A 10 -17.41 6.53 -6.35
C ALA A 10 -16.10 5.72 -6.24
N PRO A 11 -14.96 6.23 -6.78
CA PRO A 11 -13.73 5.43 -6.93
C PRO A 11 -13.17 4.97 -5.60
N LEU A 12 -12.95 3.66 -5.50
CA LEU A 12 -12.43 2.98 -4.33
C LEU A 12 -10.90 3.12 -4.26
N LEU A 13 -10.40 3.45 -3.08
CA LEU A 13 -8.98 3.29 -2.77
C LEU A 13 -8.88 2.11 -1.80
N ILE A 14 -7.92 1.20 -1.94
CA ILE A 14 -7.70 0.13 -0.94
C ILE A 14 -6.27 0.27 -0.42
N ILE A 15 -6.14 0.56 0.87
CA ILE A 15 -4.87 0.81 1.56
C ILE A 15 -4.50 -0.45 2.35
N ALA A 16 -3.36 -1.07 2.04
CA ALA A 16 -2.77 -2.08 2.91
C ALA A 16 -2.05 -1.35 4.05
N THR A 17 -2.65 -1.32 5.24
CA THR A 17 -1.98 -0.71 6.40
C THR A 17 -0.98 -1.70 7.00
N LEU A 18 0.21 -1.19 7.33
CA LEU A 18 1.18 -1.90 8.16
C LEU A 18 1.18 -1.18 9.50
N LEU A 19 0.49 -1.71 10.51
CA LEU A 19 0.77 -1.31 11.88
C LEU A 19 2.08 -1.99 12.28
N ALA A 20 3.11 -1.18 12.52
CA ALA A 20 4.35 -1.64 13.12
C ALA A 20 4.01 -2.27 14.49
N TRP A 21 4.31 -3.56 14.63
CA TRP A 21 4.31 -4.22 15.93
C TRP A 21 5.41 -3.59 16.79
N LEU A 22 5.04 -3.02 17.93
CA LEU A 22 5.97 -2.90 19.06
C LEU A 22 6.10 -4.31 19.66
N ALA A 23 7.32 -4.85 19.66
CA ALA A 23 7.63 -6.03 20.46
C ALA A 23 7.28 -5.77 21.95
N PRO A 24 6.79 -6.78 22.69
CA PRO A 24 6.44 -6.62 24.10
C PRO A 24 7.71 -6.43 24.95
N ASN A 25 8.00 -5.19 25.32
CA ASN A 25 9.01 -4.90 26.34
C ASN A 25 8.53 -5.42 27.69
N ARG A 26 9.28 -6.35 28.27
CA ARG A 26 9.17 -6.73 29.67
C ARG A 26 9.37 -5.49 30.55
N ALA A 27 8.50 -5.37 31.55
CA ALA A 27 8.38 -4.26 32.46
C ALA A 27 9.73 -3.86 33.09
N ALA A 28 10.11 -2.59 32.89
CA ALA A 28 10.84 -1.80 33.87
C ALA A 28 10.04 -0.50 34.03
N GLY A 29 9.38 -0.36 35.17
CA GLY A 29 8.54 0.79 35.45
C GLY A 29 9.38 2.06 35.56
N GLN A 30 9.11 3.03 34.69
CA GLN A 30 9.31 4.45 34.95
C GLN A 30 8.22 5.24 34.24
N SER A 31 7.51 6.06 35.01
CA SER A 31 6.44 6.94 34.55
C SER A 31 6.94 7.85 33.41
N ALA A 32 6.30 7.75 32.24
CA ALA A 32 6.63 8.59 31.10
C ALA A 32 6.09 10.03 31.32
N THR A 33 6.93 10.90 31.87
CA THR A 33 6.80 12.35 31.63
C THR A 33 7.10 12.62 30.16
N ALA A 34 6.24 13.39 29.50
CA ALA A 34 6.39 13.78 28.10
C ALA A 34 7.79 14.34 27.83
N ALA A 35 8.61 13.58 27.10
CA ALA A 35 9.92 14.04 26.65
C ALA A 35 9.74 14.84 25.37
N THR A 36 9.71 16.17 25.50
CA THR A 36 9.84 17.09 24.37
C THR A 36 11.27 17.00 23.84
N PHE A 37 11.48 16.28 22.74
CA PHE A 37 12.78 16.25 22.07
C PHE A 37 13.01 17.54 21.28
N HIS A 38 13.92 18.38 21.75
CA HIS A 38 14.47 19.48 20.96
C HIS A 38 15.55 18.94 20.03
N THR A 39 15.21 18.69 18.76
CA THR A 39 16.24 18.50 17.72
C THR A 39 16.81 19.87 17.33
N TYR A 40 18.03 20.14 17.77
CA TYR A 40 18.84 21.22 17.23
C TYR A 40 19.28 20.83 15.80
N LEU A 41 18.60 21.37 14.79
CA LEU A 41 19.20 21.49 13.46
C LEU A 41 20.19 22.65 13.50
N PRO A 42 21.50 22.46 13.26
CA PRO A 42 22.34 23.60 12.95
C PRO A 42 21.89 24.15 11.60
N LEU A 43 21.14 25.26 11.65
CA LEU A 43 20.92 26.10 10.48
C LEU A 43 22.27 26.75 10.16
N VAL A 44 22.96 26.28 9.12
CA VAL A 44 24.13 26.99 8.61
C VAL A 44 23.62 28.23 7.88
N SER A 45 23.57 29.36 8.58
CA SER A 45 23.49 30.68 7.94
C SER A 45 24.88 31.04 7.41
N GLY A 46 25.09 30.90 6.10
CA GLY A 46 26.30 31.34 5.41
C GLY A 46 25.92 32.19 4.21
N GLY A 47 26.40 33.44 4.20
CA GLY A 47 25.99 34.50 3.27
C GLY A 47 26.30 34.22 1.80
N SER A 48 25.68 35.06 0.97
CA SER A 48 25.87 35.16 -0.47
C SER A 48 27.36 35.27 -0.86
N GLY A 49 27.87 34.26 -1.57
CA GLY A 49 29.18 34.29 -2.20
C GLY A 49 29.70 32.92 -2.63
N ALA A 50 29.84 32.74 -3.94
CA ALA A 50 30.53 31.65 -4.65
C ALA A 50 29.96 30.22 -4.53
N SER A 51 29.62 29.64 -5.69
CA SER A 51 29.40 28.21 -5.90
C SER A 51 30.67 27.42 -5.58
N ALA A 52 30.87 27.08 -4.30
CA ALA A 52 31.82 26.05 -3.93
C ALA A 52 31.26 24.71 -4.42
N ALA A 53 32.02 24.02 -5.27
CA ALA A 53 31.72 22.65 -5.66
C ALA A 53 31.43 21.83 -4.41
N GLN A 54 30.27 21.15 -4.39
CA GLN A 54 29.88 20.26 -3.31
C GLN A 54 31.04 19.29 -3.08
N PRO A 55 31.69 19.28 -1.90
CA PRO A 55 32.83 18.41 -1.67
C PRO A 55 32.39 16.97 -1.92
N ALA A 56 33.13 16.26 -2.77
CA ALA A 56 32.90 14.85 -3.04
C ALA A 56 32.92 14.13 -1.68
N VAL A 57 31.75 13.66 -1.24
CA VAL A 57 31.67 12.94 0.02
C VAL A 57 32.29 11.58 -0.22
N ASN A 58 33.44 11.31 0.43
CA ASN A 58 33.86 9.93 0.67
C ASN A 58 32.79 9.30 1.58
N ASP A 59 31.83 8.63 0.97
CA ASP A 59 30.62 8.13 1.59
C ASP A 59 30.86 6.76 2.26
N ASP A 60 31.69 6.72 3.31
CA ASP A 60 31.76 5.57 4.22
C ASP A 60 30.55 5.58 5.18
N PHE A 61 29.36 5.59 4.60
CA PHE A 61 28.10 5.47 5.32
C PHE A 61 27.65 4.02 5.28
N THR A 62 27.63 3.38 6.45
CA THR A 62 27.10 2.03 6.62
C THR A 62 25.61 2.10 6.85
N ASP A 63 24.83 1.36 6.06
CA ASP A 63 23.39 1.25 6.23
C ASP A 63 23.04 0.47 7.51
N VAL A 64 22.11 1.02 8.29
CA VAL A 64 21.65 0.45 9.56
C VAL A 64 20.34 -0.29 9.27
N THR A 65 20.47 -1.52 8.75
CA THR A 65 19.35 -2.31 8.22
C THR A 65 18.27 -2.63 9.25
N TRP A 66 18.63 -2.80 10.53
CA TRP A 66 17.66 -3.05 11.61
C TRP A 66 16.77 -1.84 11.91
N ALA A 67 17.21 -0.62 11.55
CA ALA A 67 16.46 0.62 11.72
C ALA A 67 15.69 1.02 10.46
N ARG A 68 15.77 0.21 9.39
CA ARG A 68 15.08 0.48 8.14
C ARG A 68 13.57 0.30 8.32
N THR A 69 12.81 1.14 7.63
CA THR A 69 11.37 0.98 7.48
C THR A 69 11.03 1.08 5.98
N PRO A 70 9.78 0.77 5.55
CA PRO A 70 9.39 0.97 4.16
C PRO A 70 9.59 2.42 3.66
N TYR A 71 9.60 3.39 4.58
CA TYR A 71 9.65 4.83 4.29
C TYR A 71 11.00 5.47 4.64
N THR A 72 11.93 4.74 5.26
CA THR A 72 13.17 5.34 5.78
C THR A 72 14.38 4.44 5.67
N ASN A 73 15.50 5.05 5.30
CA ASN A 73 16.83 4.44 5.40
C ASN A 73 17.67 5.27 6.37
N LEU A 74 18.35 4.59 7.30
CA LEU A 74 19.32 5.18 8.21
C LEU A 74 20.70 4.67 7.82
N ALA A 75 21.64 5.58 7.63
CA ALA A 75 23.05 5.23 7.48
C ALA A 75 23.92 6.04 8.44
N VAL A 76 24.96 5.42 8.97
CA VAL A 76 25.92 6.05 9.90
C VAL A 76 27.31 6.04 9.28
N GLY A 77 27.99 7.17 9.33
CA GLY A 77 29.33 7.33 8.79
C GLY A 77 30.12 8.41 9.52
N GLN A 78 31.34 8.68 9.05
CA GLN A 78 32.18 9.77 9.55
C GLN A 78 32.21 10.92 8.55
N VAL A 79 32.02 12.15 9.03
CA VAL A 79 32.20 13.38 8.23
C VAL A 79 33.04 14.34 9.05
N ASN A 80 34.22 14.71 8.54
CA ASN A 80 35.16 15.62 9.21
C ASN A 80 35.46 15.22 10.67
N GLY A 81 35.70 13.92 10.90
CA GLY A 81 35.99 13.37 12.23
C GLY A 81 34.80 13.32 13.19
N ARG A 82 33.57 13.54 12.69
CA ARG A 82 32.33 13.43 13.48
C ARG A 82 31.47 12.29 12.95
N THR A 83 30.91 11.52 13.88
CA THR A 83 29.85 10.56 13.57
C THR A 83 28.61 11.30 13.09
N VAL A 84 28.16 10.98 11.89
CA VAL A 84 26.95 11.55 11.28
C VAL A 84 25.95 10.43 10.99
N ALA A 85 24.71 10.65 11.41
CA ALA A 85 23.57 9.83 11.00
C ALA A 85 22.85 10.54 9.84
N ARG A 86 22.64 9.82 8.73
CA ARG A 86 21.82 10.26 7.60
C ARG A 86 20.52 9.49 7.57
N ILE A 87 19.41 10.22 7.66
CA ILE A 87 18.08 9.65 7.53
C ILE A 87 17.49 10.12 6.21
N ARG A 88 17.23 9.18 5.30
CA ARG A 88 16.44 9.41 4.09
C ARG A 88 14.98 9.09 4.42
N ARG A 89 14.07 10.01 4.10
CA ARG A 89 12.62 9.84 4.29
C ARG A 89 11.94 9.92 2.93
N TYR A 90 11.05 8.97 2.67
CA TYR A 90 10.30 8.89 1.43
C TYR A 90 8.82 9.18 1.70
N ALA A 91 8.16 9.85 0.75
CA ALA A 91 6.72 10.12 0.83
C ALA A 91 5.87 8.85 0.61
N GLN A 92 6.44 7.85 -0.05
CA GLN A 92 5.82 6.56 -0.34
C GLN A 92 6.78 5.43 0.04
N PRO A 93 6.28 4.21 0.32
CA PRO A 93 7.16 3.07 0.53
C PRO A 93 8.07 2.84 -0.67
N THR A 94 9.35 2.58 -0.42
CA THR A 94 10.32 2.23 -1.47
C THR A 94 10.84 0.80 -1.34
N SER A 95 10.71 0.21 -0.16
CA SER A 95 11.13 -1.16 0.14
C SER A 95 10.11 -1.88 1.01
N TYR A 96 10.11 -3.20 0.95
CA TYR A 96 9.37 -4.05 1.87
C TYR A 96 10.32 -5.07 2.50
N TYR A 97 9.97 -5.53 3.69
CA TYR A 97 10.69 -6.60 4.34
C TYR A 97 10.09 -7.93 3.90
N ASP A 98 10.91 -8.78 3.28
CA ASP A 98 10.53 -10.14 2.90
C ASP A 98 11.02 -11.11 3.98
N VAL A 99 10.05 -11.70 4.68
CA VAL A 99 10.29 -12.68 5.75
C VAL A 99 10.89 -13.98 5.23
N THR A 100 10.72 -14.28 3.94
CA THR A 100 11.22 -15.53 3.34
C THR A 100 12.73 -15.47 3.12
N THR A 101 13.22 -14.31 2.71
CA THR A 101 14.65 -14.06 2.44
C THR A 101 15.35 -13.28 3.56
N ASP A 102 14.62 -12.97 4.64
CA ASP A 102 15.09 -12.16 5.78
C ASP A 102 15.79 -10.87 5.33
N SER A 103 15.18 -10.18 4.37
CA SER A 103 15.84 -9.08 3.66
C SER A 103 14.89 -7.96 3.28
N TRP A 104 15.42 -6.74 3.25
CA TRP A 104 14.72 -5.59 2.68
C TRP A 104 14.90 -5.56 1.17
N LEU A 105 13.80 -5.73 0.45
CA LEU A 105 13.76 -5.76 -1.01
C LEU A 105 13.07 -4.51 -1.57
N PRO A 106 13.47 -4.04 -2.77
CA PRO A 106 12.79 -2.92 -3.41
C PRO A 106 11.35 -3.30 -3.79
N ILE A 107 10.44 -2.32 -3.69
CA ILE A 107 9.08 -2.48 -4.20
C ILE A 107 9.09 -2.32 -5.72
N ASN A 108 8.36 -3.19 -6.42
CA ASN A 108 8.19 -3.12 -7.87
C ASN A 108 6.71 -3.32 -8.23
N THR A 109 6.06 -2.22 -8.61
CA THR A 109 4.64 -2.18 -8.94
C THR A 109 4.32 -2.65 -10.37
N THR A 110 5.34 -3.08 -11.13
CA THR A 110 5.12 -3.58 -12.49
C THR A 110 4.22 -4.81 -12.46
N LEU A 111 3.23 -4.86 -13.35
CA LEU A 111 2.37 -6.01 -13.54
C LEU A 111 3.09 -7.05 -14.39
N VAL A 112 3.17 -8.27 -13.88
CA VAL A 112 3.78 -9.42 -14.54
C VAL A 112 2.76 -10.54 -14.65
N ALA A 113 2.82 -11.32 -15.73
CA ALA A 113 1.97 -12.50 -15.87
C ALA A 113 2.28 -13.53 -14.77
N ASP A 114 1.24 -14.18 -14.24
CA ASP A 114 1.30 -15.18 -13.17
C ASP A 114 0.19 -16.21 -13.40
N ASN A 115 0.52 -17.36 -13.99
CA ASN A 115 -0.39 -18.50 -14.16
C ASN A 115 -1.80 -18.16 -14.70
N GLY A 116 -1.87 -17.41 -15.81
CA GLY A 116 -3.16 -17.00 -16.40
C GLY A 116 -3.83 -15.80 -15.71
N SER A 117 -3.09 -15.09 -14.86
CA SER A 117 -3.46 -13.82 -14.24
C SER A 117 -2.31 -12.82 -14.33
N TYR A 118 -2.47 -11.62 -13.76
CA TYR A 118 -1.41 -10.63 -13.64
C TYR A 118 -1.18 -10.26 -12.18
N ARG A 119 0.06 -10.02 -11.76
CA ARG A 119 0.37 -9.60 -10.39
C ARG A 119 1.38 -8.48 -10.31
N ASN A 120 1.40 -7.74 -9.20
CA ASN A 120 2.55 -6.88 -8.92
C ASN A 120 3.83 -7.71 -8.75
N ALA A 121 4.93 -7.22 -9.32
CA ALA A 121 6.20 -7.94 -9.37
C ALA A 121 6.79 -8.18 -7.97
N ALA A 122 6.82 -7.13 -7.13
CA ALA A 122 7.33 -7.21 -5.76
C ALA A 122 6.67 -6.15 -4.85
N GLY A 123 6.44 -6.50 -3.59
CA GLY A 123 5.89 -5.59 -2.59
C GLY A 123 5.45 -6.30 -1.31
N SER A 124 5.03 -5.52 -0.31
CA SER A 124 4.50 -6.01 0.97
C SER A 124 3.11 -6.65 0.87
N PHE A 125 2.50 -6.63 -0.31
CA PHE A 125 1.24 -7.28 -0.62
C PHE A 125 1.30 -7.89 -2.02
N ARG A 126 0.33 -8.77 -2.29
CA ARG A 126 0.09 -9.42 -3.57
C ARG A 126 -1.25 -8.93 -4.09
N ALA A 127 -1.24 -8.22 -5.19
CA ALA A 127 -2.42 -8.00 -6.02
C ALA A 127 -2.38 -8.97 -7.19
N ARG A 128 -3.45 -9.74 -7.38
CA ARG A 128 -3.66 -10.60 -8.54
C ARG A 128 -4.89 -10.12 -9.29
N PHE A 129 -4.72 -9.83 -10.56
CA PHE A 129 -5.72 -9.32 -11.47
C PHE A 129 -6.11 -10.38 -12.48
N SER A 130 -7.40 -10.57 -12.71
CA SER A 130 -7.91 -11.55 -13.67
C SER A 130 -7.45 -11.24 -15.10
N ALA A 131 -7.16 -12.27 -15.90
CA ALA A 131 -7.02 -12.16 -17.35
C ALA A 131 -8.37 -12.19 -18.10
N GLY A 132 -9.49 -12.19 -17.37
CA GLY A 132 -10.84 -12.32 -17.89
C GLY A 132 -11.52 -13.65 -17.49
N GLY A 133 -12.79 -13.81 -17.83
CA GLY A 133 -13.58 -15.01 -17.56
C GLY A 133 -14.26 -15.02 -16.19
N GLY A 134 -14.34 -16.19 -15.55
CA GLY A 134 -15.09 -16.40 -14.30
C GLY A 134 -14.31 -16.20 -13.00
N ALA A 135 -13.01 -15.91 -13.08
CA ALA A 135 -12.19 -15.64 -11.89
C ALA A 135 -12.53 -14.29 -11.24
N PRO A 136 -12.25 -14.09 -9.94
CA PRO A 136 -12.38 -12.78 -9.32
C PRO A 136 -11.58 -11.72 -10.07
N LEU A 137 -12.17 -10.52 -10.22
CA LEU A 137 -11.57 -9.38 -10.91
C LEU A 137 -10.20 -9.03 -10.33
N LEU A 138 -10.13 -8.96 -8.99
CA LEU A 138 -8.94 -8.65 -8.22
C LEU A 138 -8.91 -9.52 -6.96
N SER A 139 -7.75 -10.03 -6.59
CA SER A 139 -7.49 -10.57 -5.26
C SER A 139 -6.30 -9.84 -4.61
N LEU A 140 -6.46 -9.48 -3.34
CA LEU A 140 -5.44 -8.83 -2.53
C LEU A 140 -5.07 -9.71 -1.34
N GLY A 141 -3.79 -9.97 -1.13
CA GLY A 141 -3.33 -10.83 -0.05
C GLY A 141 -1.92 -10.51 0.42
N ARG A 142 -1.52 -11.13 1.52
CA ARG A 142 -0.12 -11.29 1.92
C ARG A 142 0.15 -12.77 2.12
N ASP A 143 1.40 -13.17 1.95
CA ASP A 143 1.77 -14.56 2.11
C ASP A 143 1.50 -14.98 3.57
N GLY A 144 0.68 -16.03 3.76
CA GLY A 144 0.26 -16.51 5.09
C GLY A 144 -0.94 -15.78 5.74
N GLU A 145 -1.53 -14.78 5.09
CA GLU A 145 -2.69 -14.04 5.61
C GLU A 145 -3.97 -14.29 4.79
N PRO A 146 -5.18 -14.13 5.38
CA PRO A 146 -6.41 -14.17 4.62
C PRO A 146 -6.46 -13.09 3.51
N SER A 147 -6.92 -13.48 2.33
CA SER A 147 -7.00 -12.60 1.16
C SER A 147 -8.40 -11.99 0.98
N LEU A 148 -8.43 -10.80 0.39
CA LEU A 148 -9.60 -10.17 -0.20
C LEU A 148 -9.79 -10.63 -1.65
N ALA A 149 -11.04 -10.74 -2.10
CA ALA A 149 -11.38 -10.87 -3.50
C ALA A 149 -12.48 -9.88 -3.88
N VAL A 150 -12.32 -9.23 -5.04
CA VAL A 150 -13.31 -8.33 -5.65
C VAL A 150 -13.89 -9.04 -6.87
N THR A 151 -15.20 -9.06 -7.00
CA THR A 151 -15.93 -9.67 -8.11
C THR A 151 -16.95 -8.70 -8.70
N ILE A 152 -17.24 -8.86 -9.99
CA ILE A 152 -18.33 -8.16 -10.66
C ILE A 152 -19.59 -9.03 -10.51
N PRO A 153 -20.66 -8.56 -9.84
CA PRO A 153 -21.85 -9.37 -9.63
C PRO A 153 -22.53 -9.75 -10.95
N GLY A 154 -22.81 -11.05 -11.12
CA GLY A 154 -23.61 -11.55 -12.26
C GLY A 154 -22.96 -11.41 -13.64
N ALA A 155 -21.68 -11.02 -13.72
CA ALA A 155 -20.97 -10.83 -14.98
C ALA A 155 -19.61 -11.52 -14.98
N SER A 156 -19.19 -11.98 -16.16
CA SER A 156 -17.82 -12.42 -16.39
C SER A 156 -16.89 -11.22 -16.56
N VAL A 157 -15.66 -11.34 -16.09
CA VAL A 157 -14.63 -10.30 -16.24
C VAL A 157 -14.20 -10.23 -17.71
N PRO A 158 -14.19 -9.05 -18.35
CA PRO A 158 -13.68 -8.92 -19.72
C PRO A 158 -12.15 -9.13 -19.75
N ALA A 159 -11.61 -9.45 -20.93
CA ALA A 159 -10.17 -9.50 -21.11
C ALA A 159 -9.56 -8.10 -20.87
N PRO A 160 -8.48 -7.98 -20.08
CA PRO A 160 -7.90 -6.69 -19.75
C PRO A 160 -6.93 -6.17 -20.83
N ILE A 161 -6.74 -4.86 -20.83
CA ILE A 161 -5.60 -4.18 -21.45
C ILE A 161 -4.57 -3.93 -20.34
N VAL A 162 -3.37 -4.50 -20.49
CA VAL A 162 -2.32 -4.46 -19.47
C VAL A 162 -1.21 -3.48 -19.86
N GLY A 163 -0.93 -2.52 -18.98
CA GLY A 163 0.23 -1.63 -19.03
C GLY A 163 1.23 -1.95 -17.93
N THR A 164 2.23 -1.08 -17.75
CA THR A 164 3.34 -1.35 -16.80
C THR A 164 2.86 -1.54 -15.37
N ALA A 165 2.09 -0.62 -14.80
CA ALA A 165 1.56 -0.72 -13.43
C ALA A 165 0.03 -0.55 -13.38
N VAL A 166 -0.61 -0.64 -14.55
CA VAL A 166 -2.03 -0.33 -14.76
C VAL A 166 -2.66 -1.46 -15.53
N ILE A 167 -3.87 -1.83 -15.14
CA ILE A 167 -4.69 -2.80 -15.87
C ILE A 167 -6.11 -2.27 -16.04
N THR A 168 -6.61 -2.33 -17.27
CA THR A 168 -7.90 -1.77 -17.65
C THR A 168 -8.82 -2.88 -18.12
N TYR A 169 -10.01 -2.95 -17.54
CA TYR A 169 -11.10 -3.83 -17.93
C TYR A 169 -12.16 -3.01 -18.68
N PRO A 170 -12.12 -3.00 -20.03
CA PRO A 170 -13.03 -2.18 -20.82
C PRO A 170 -14.46 -2.66 -20.65
N ALA A 171 -15.39 -1.71 -20.48
CA ALA A 171 -16.83 -1.98 -20.35
C ALA A 171 -17.20 -3.04 -19.29
N ALA A 172 -16.35 -3.22 -18.27
CA ALA A 172 -16.55 -4.18 -17.19
C ALA A 172 -17.87 -3.96 -16.41
N LEU A 173 -18.36 -2.72 -16.44
CA LEU A 173 -19.58 -2.28 -15.79
C LEU A 173 -20.59 -1.72 -16.82
N GLY A 174 -20.58 -2.25 -18.04
CA GLY A 174 -21.41 -1.75 -19.15
C GLY A 174 -20.86 -0.45 -19.72
N ALA A 175 -21.48 0.69 -19.38
CA ALA A 175 -21.06 2.03 -19.85
C ALA A 175 -19.87 2.62 -19.06
N ALA A 176 -19.14 1.79 -18.32
CA ALA A 176 -17.94 2.18 -17.60
C ALA A 176 -16.87 1.08 -17.63
N SER A 177 -15.62 1.53 -17.66
CA SER A 177 -14.43 0.66 -17.56
C SER A 177 -13.88 0.69 -16.14
N LEU A 178 -13.31 -0.42 -15.68
CA LEU A 178 -12.57 -0.47 -14.43
C LEU A 178 -11.08 -0.37 -14.72
N VAL A 179 -10.39 0.55 -14.06
CA VAL A 179 -8.96 0.73 -14.17
C VAL A 179 -8.36 0.54 -12.79
N TYR A 180 -7.36 -0.35 -12.69
CA TYR A 180 -6.60 -0.53 -11.48
C TYR A 180 -5.15 -0.11 -11.69
N ARG A 181 -4.59 0.55 -10.69
CA ARG A 181 -3.16 0.88 -10.62
C ARG A 181 -2.54 0.22 -9.40
N SER A 182 -1.46 -0.52 -9.63
CA SER A 182 -0.59 -0.97 -8.55
C SER A 182 0.26 0.18 -8.06
N GLU A 183 0.13 0.49 -6.77
CA GLU A 183 0.96 1.47 -6.08
C GLU A 183 1.87 0.78 -5.07
N THR A 184 2.82 1.52 -4.50
CA THR A 184 3.80 0.96 -3.56
C THR A 184 3.19 0.60 -2.20
N TRP A 185 1.99 1.09 -1.91
CA TRP A 185 1.30 0.91 -0.63
C TRP A 185 -0.09 0.25 -0.78
N GLY A 186 -0.59 0.03 -2.00
CA GLY A 186 -1.92 -0.50 -2.23
C GLY A 186 -2.34 -0.47 -3.69
N ILE A 187 -3.65 -0.54 -3.92
CA ILE A 187 -4.26 -0.46 -5.24
C ILE A 187 -5.18 0.76 -5.29
N LYS A 188 -5.05 1.53 -6.38
CA LYS A 188 -6.02 2.55 -6.76
C LYS A 188 -7.00 1.96 -7.77
N GLU A 189 -8.29 2.13 -7.55
CA GLU A 189 -9.37 1.79 -8.48
C GLU A 189 -9.98 3.07 -9.07
N GLU A 190 -10.25 3.05 -10.37
CA GLU A 190 -10.92 4.13 -11.09
C GLU A 190 -12.06 3.53 -11.93
N ILE A 191 -13.26 4.12 -11.81
CA ILE A 191 -14.40 3.82 -12.68
C ILE A 191 -14.45 4.91 -13.75
N VAL A 192 -14.14 4.55 -14.98
CA VAL A 192 -14.10 5.49 -16.12
C VAL A 192 -15.41 5.39 -16.89
N ILE A 193 -16.26 6.41 -16.75
CA ILE A 193 -17.56 6.51 -17.41
C ILE A 193 -17.36 6.90 -18.89
N SER A 194 -17.94 6.13 -19.81
CA SER A 194 -17.81 6.36 -21.26
C SER A 194 -19.04 7.01 -21.91
N ALA A 195 -20.14 7.21 -21.17
CA ALA A 195 -21.36 7.82 -21.71
C ALA A 195 -22.11 8.66 -20.66
N ALA A 196 -22.78 9.73 -21.11
CA ALA A 196 -23.56 10.62 -20.25
C ALA A 196 -24.78 9.94 -19.58
N GLY A 197 -25.29 8.84 -20.14
CA GLY A 197 -26.40 8.06 -19.59
C GLY A 197 -25.97 6.90 -18.68
N ALA A 198 -24.71 6.86 -18.26
CA ALA A 198 -24.22 5.78 -17.42
C ALA A 198 -24.85 5.82 -16.01
N PRO A 199 -24.97 4.66 -15.33
CA PRO A 199 -25.50 4.61 -13.97
C PRO A 199 -24.75 5.54 -13.00
N ALA A 200 -25.50 6.12 -12.05
CA ALA A 200 -24.92 6.89 -10.95
C ALA A 200 -24.28 6.01 -9.86
N SER A 201 -24.47 4.69 -9.94
CA SER A 201 -23.93 3.70 -9.01
C SER A 201 -23.55 2.42 -9.74
N TYR A 202 -22.50 1.76 -9.26
CA TYR A 202 -21.99 0.49 -9.76
C TYR A 202 -21.79 -0.48 -8.60
N ASP A 203 -21.98 -1.77 -8.80
CA ASP A 203 -21.84 -2.74 -7.72
C ASP A 203 -20.58 -3.58 -7.92
N LEU A 204 -19.72 -3.65 -6.89
CA LEU A 204 -18.62 -4.59 -6.80
C LEU A 204 -18.74 -5.36 -5.49
N HIS A 205 -18.58 -6.67 -5.57
CA HIS A 205 -18.65 -7.53 -4.40
C HIS A 205 -17.27 -7.79 -3.83
N ILE A 206 -17.10 -7.50 -2.55
CA ILE A 206 -15.87 -7.77 -1.81
C ILE A 206 -16.10 -8.98 -0.91
N SER A 207 -15.37 -10.05 -1.19
CA SER A 207 -15.32 -11.28 -0.36
C SER A 207 -14.07 -11.25 0.49
N ALA A 208 -14.24 -11.31 1.81
CA ALA A 208 -13.18 -11.21 2.80
C ALA A 208 -13.16 -12.46 3.71
N LEU A 209 -12.98 -13.64 3.11
CA LEU A 209 -13.03 -14.90 3.84
C LEU A 209 -11.94 -14.93 4.93
N GLY A 210 -12.32 -15.28 6.16
CA GLY A 210 -11.41 -15.26 7.31
C GLY A 210 -11.13 -13.87 7.88
N LEU A 211 -11.83 -12.83 7.40
CA LEU A 211 -11.76 -11.48 7.91
C LEU A 211 -13.09 -11.02 8.48
N THR A 212 -13.05 -10.18 9.51
CA THR A 212 -14.18 -9.43 10.03
C THR A 212 -14.13 -8.00 9.50
N ALA A 213 -15.24 -7.50 8.98
CA ALA A 213 -15.34 -6.14 8.45
C ALA A 213 -15.97 -5.21 9.49
N ASP A 214 -15.19 -4.27 10.00
CA ASP A 214 -15.64 -3.24 10.95
C ASP A 214 -15.90 -1.93 10.20
N ARG A 215 -17.15 -1.50 10.14
CA ARG A 215 -17.50 -0.19 9.57
C ARG A 215 -16.95 0.93 10.45
N GLN A 216 -16.30 1.89 9.82
CA GLN A 216 -15.69 3.05 10.45
C GLN A 216 -16.63 4.26 10.40
N SER A 217 -16.40 5.24 11.27
CA SER A 217 -17.22 6.46 11.32
C SER A 217 -17.08 7.35 10.08
N ASP A 218 -15.97 7.22 9.33
CA ASP A 218 -15.74 7.91 8.06
C ASP A 218 -16.52 7.26 6.89
N GLY A 219 -17.27 6.19 7.16
CA GLY A 219 -18.01 5.40 6.18
C GLY A 219 -17.22 4.22 5.63
N GLY A 220 -15.89 4.18 5.79
CA GLY A 220 -15.01 3.10 5.33
C GLY A 220 -15.13 1.80 6.13
N TYR A 221 -14.31 0.82 5.76
CA TYR A 221 -14.18 -0.45 6.50
C TYR A 221 -12.74 -0.74 6.90
N LEU A 222 -12.57 -1.34 8.06
CA LEU A 222 -11.32 -1.96 8.50
C LEU A 222 -11.53 -3.47 8.55
N LEU A 223 -10.69 -4.22 7.86
CA LEU A 223 -10.78 -5.68 7.81
C LEU A 223 -9.74 -6.29 8.75
N ARG A 224 -10.21 -7.09 9.71
CA ARG A 224 -9.39 -7.71 10.74
C ARG A 224 -9.36 -9.22 10.62
N ASN A 225 -8.24 -9.83 10.96
CA ASN A 225 -8.16 -11.27 11.09
C ASN A 225 -8.77 -11.75 12.43
N ALA A 226 -8.76 -13.07 12.65
CA ALA A 226 -9.28 -13.68 13.87
C ALA A 226 -8.57 -13.24 15.17
N SER A 227 -7.34 -12.72 15.09
CA SER A 227 -6.61 -12.18 16.26
C SER A 227 -6.93 -10.70 16.52
N GLY A 228 -7.84 -10.08 15.76
CA GLY A 228 -8.19 -8.66 15.86
C GLY A 228 -7.20 -7.72 15.18
N MET A 229 -6.16 -8.24 14.51
CA MET A 229 -5.18 -7.43 13.79
C MET A 229 -5.79 -6.90 12.51
N ALA A 230 -5.73 -5.58 12.33
CA ALA A 230 -6.17 -4.93 11.11
C ALA A 230 -5.18 -5.19 9.98
N LEU A 231 -5.65 -5.77 8.88
CA LEU A 231 -4.84 -6.12 7.72
C LEU A 231 -5.10 -5.18 6.54
N TRP A 232 -6.37 -4.80 6.34
CA TRP A 232 -6.80 -4.01 5.19
C TRP A 232 -7.68 -2.86 5.62
N ARG A 233 -7.51 -1.72 4.97
CA ARG A 233 -8.43 -0.59 5.07
C ARG A 233 -9.04 -0.33 3.70
N VAL A 234 -10.37 -0.25 3.68
CA VAL A 234 -11.16 0.20 2.53
C VAL A 234 -11.67 1.60 2.87
N PRO A 235 -10.94 2.68 2.53
CA PRO A 235 -11.36 4.06 2.76
C PRO A 235 -12.67 4.41 2.08
N ALA A 236 -13.36 5.39 2.68
CA ALA A 236 -14.51 6.03 2.06
C ALA A 236 -14.13 6.79 0.77
N PRO A 237 -15.08 6.94 -0.18
CA PRO A 237 -16.43 6.42 -0.14
C PRO A 237 -16.49 4.94 -0.55
N VAL A 238 -16.84 4.09 0.40
CA VAL A 238 -17.47 2.80 0.15
C VAL A 238 -18.97 3.08 0.21
N GLY A 239 -19.75 2.63 -0.76
CA GLY A 239 -21.19 2.91 -0.75
C GLY A 239 -21.86 2.42 0.54
N SER A 240 -22.98 3.07 0.89
CA SER A 240 -23.79 2.72 2.06
C SER A 240 -24.57 1.42 1.82
N ASP A 241 -24.87 0.77 2.94
CA ASP A 241 -25.75 -0.37 3.12
C ASP A 241 -27.22 -0.11 2.74
#